data_AF-A5KQG9-F1
#
_entry.id   AF-A5KQG9-F1
#
_cell.length_a   1.000
_cell.length_b   1.000
_cell.length_c   1.000
_cell.angle_alpha   90.00
_cell.angle_beta   90.00
_cell.angle_gamma   90.00
#
_symmetry.space_group_name_H-M   'P 1'
#
loop_
_entity.id
_entity.type
_entity.pdbx_description
1 polymer ?
#
loop_
_entity_poly.entity_id
_entity_poly.type
_entity_poly.pdbx_seq_one_letter_code
_entity_poly.pdbx_strand_id
1 'polypeptide(L)'
;MIGAIPPEYFELVEEIFEKAKEEYGFLPKEKETLALLDHIHFAIKRMKENLVLDNPFETEIRQFYPKEWEIGLYAKKCIKRRFGIEIPDAEVGYIAMHIIASEFQKSRRTVSKTFEVIDLALKYIRDNYLTDVKEDSLAYTRLVTHVKYFAQRYVDNKESMDEDELLDQTIKERFQREVCCIEGLSEMLYRKYGRPVTVSEENYLVLHLRNCVANKE
;
A
#
# COMPACT_ATOMS: atom_id res chain seq x y z
N MET A 1 -9.13 -23.83 -14.39
CA MET A 1 -9.77 -25.13 -14.14
C MET A 1 -9.54 -25.42 -12.67
N ILE A 2 -10.54 -25.15 -11.82
CA ILE A 2 -10.43 -25.32 -10.37
C ILE A 2 -10.54 -26.83 -10.12
N GLY A 3 -9.42 -27.50 -9.85
CA GLY A 3 -9.50 -28.77 -9.14
C GLY A 3 -10.18 -28.51 -7.80
N ALA A 4 -11.03 -29.42 -7.34
CA ALA A 4 -11.81 -29.22 -6.12
C ALA A 4 -10.88 -28.82 -4.95
N ILE A 5 -10.95 -27.55 -4.55
CA ILE A 5 -10.21 -27.04 -3.39
C ILE A 5 -10.78 -27.75 -2.17
N PRO A 6 -9.95 -28.40 -1.32
CA PRO A 6 -10.47 -29.11 -0.16
C PRO A 6 -11.27 -28.19 0.78
N PRO A 7 -12.35 -28.68 1.42
CA PRO A 7 -13.20 -27.86 2.31
C PRO A 7 -12.45 -27.13 3.42
N GLU A 8 -11.37 -27.74 3.91
CA GLU A 8 -10.50 -27.17 4.95
C GLU A 8 -9.90 -25.80 4.61
N TYR A 9 -9.74 -25.47 3.33
CA TYR A 9 -9.28 -24.14 2.90
C TYR A 9 -10.41 -23.10 2.98
N PHE A 10 -11.65 -23.49 2.67
CA PHE A 10 -12.81 -22.61 2.81
C PHE A 10 -13.04 -22.26 4.28
N GLU A 11 -13.03 -23.26 5.17
CA GLU A 11 -13.18 -23.08 6.61
C GLU A 11 -12.10 -22.14 7.18
N LEU A 12 -10.86 -22.25 6.70
CA LEU A 12 -9.78 -21.33 7.08
C LEU A 12 -10.08 -19.89 6.66
N VAL A 13 -10.49 -19.69 5.40
CA VAL A 13 -10.78 -18.35 4.86
C VAL A 13 -11.95 -17.70 5.57
N GLU A 14 -13.01 -18.47 5.87
CA GLU A 14 -14.13 -18.01 6.67
C GLU A 14 -13.68 -17.59 8.07
N GLU A 15 -12.82 -18.37 8.73
CA GLU A 15 -12.27 -18.04 10.04
C GLU A 15 -11.45 -16.73 10.01
N ILE A 16 -10.64 -16.51 8.97
CA ILE A 16 -9.86 -15.29 8.78
C ILE A 16 -10.78 -14.08 8.59
N PHE A 17 -11.84 -14.22 7.80
CA PHE A 17 -12.76 -13.12 7.56
C PHE A 17 -13.70 -12.83 8.73
N GLU A 18 -14.10 -13.84 9.50
CA GLU A 18 -14.86 -13.60 10.72
C GLU A 18 -14.02 -12.80 11.73
N LYS A 19 -12.72 -13.12 11.85
CA LYS A 19 -11.78 -12.30 12.65
C LYS A 19 -11.70 -10.85 12.14
N ALA A 20 -11.56 -10.66 10.83
CA ALA A 20 -11.51 -9.33 10.23
C ALA A 20 -12.80 -8.52 10.46
N LYS A 21 -13.94 -9.21 10.43
CA LYS A 21 -15.26 -8.64 10.69
C LYS A 21 -15.45 -8.25 12.15
N GLU A 22 -15.09 -9.14 13.09
CA GLU A 22 -15.22 -8.90 14.53
C GLU A 22 -14.36 -7.72 15.01
N GLU A 23 -13.11 -7.64 14.54
CA GLU A 23 -12.18 -6.62 15.04
C GLU A 23 -12.30 -5.28 14.31
N TYR A 24 -12.76 -5.28 13.05
CA TYR A 24 -12.65 -4.09 12.20
C TYR A 24 -13.93 -3.75 11.41
N GLY A 25 -15.01 -4.52 11.57
CA GLY A 25 -16.31 -4.24 10.95
C GLY A 25 -16.37 -4.47 9.43
N PHE A 26 -15.42 -5.22 8.91
CA PHE A 26 -15.26 -5.47 7.47
C PHE A 26 -16.00 -6.73 7.02
N LEU A 27 -16.72 -6.67 5.89
CA LEU A 27 -17.42 -7.81 5.29
C LEU A 27 -16.93 -8.06 3.86
N PRO A 28 -16.26 -9.20 3.57
CA PRO A 28 -15.87 -9.54 2.21
C PRO A 28 -17.11 -9.90 1.37
N LYS A 29 -17.07 -9.65 0.06
CA LYS A 29 -18.04 -10.25 -0.87
C LYS A 29 -17.48 -11.57 -1.37
N GLU A 30 -18.34 -12.37 -2.00
CA GLU A 30 -18.01 -13.71 -2.48
C GLU A 30 -16.76 -13.73 -3.37
N LYS A 31 -16.60 -12.76 -4.27
CA LYS A 31 -15.44 -12.69 -5.16
C LYS A 31 -14.12 -12.50 -4.39
N GLU A 32 -14.12 -11.76 -3.28
CA GLU A 32 -12.93 -11.54 -2.47
C GLU A 32 -12.62 -12.74 -1.57
N THR A 33 -13.66 -13.43 -1.10
CA THR A 33 -13.54 -14.73 -0.43
C THR A 33 -12.85 -15.74 -1.34
N LEU A 34 -13.33 -15.88 -2.58
CA LEU A 34 -12.71 -16.77 -3.58
C LEU A 34 -11.28 -16.36 -3.93
N ALA A 35 -11.00 -15.06 -4.01
CA ALA A 35 -9.65 -14.59 -4.29
C ALA A 35 -8.66 -14.94 -3.18
N LEU A 36 -9.04 -14.77 -1.91
CA LEU A 36 -8.18 -15.16 -0.78
C LEU A 36 -8.02 -16.68 -0.69
N LEU A 37 -9.09 -17.43 -0.95
CA LEU A 37 -9.06 -18.89 -1.04
C LEU A 37 -8.05 -19.39 -2.07
N ASP A 38 -8.12 -18.88 -3.30
CA ASP A 38 -7.20 -19.25 -4.38
C ASP A 38 -5.75 -18.92 -3.98
N HIS A 39 -5.53 -17.75 -3.36
CA HIS A 39 -4.21 -17.34 -2.91
C HIS A 39 -3.67 -18.27 -1.84
N ILE A 40 -4.42 -18.56 -0.76
CA ILE A 40 -3.96 -19.43 0.32
C ILE A 40 -3.72 -20.85 -0.19
N HIS A 41 -4.62 -21.37 -1.01
CA HIS A 41 -4.47 -22.70 -1.60
C HIS A 41 -3.17 -22.80 -2.42
N PHE A 42 -2.90 -21.80 -3.26
CA PHE A 42 -1.68 -21.77 -4.05
C PHE A 42 -0.43 -21.51 -3.20
N ALA A 43 -0.50 -20.61 -2.21
CA ALA A 43 0.60 -20.32 -1.29
C ALA A 43 1.01 -21.57 -0.51
N ILE A 44 0.05 -22.30 0.07
CA ILE A 44 0.32 -23.56 0.79
C ILE A 44 0.94 -24.60 -0.16
N LYS A 45 0.42 -24.74 -1.39
CA LYS A 45 1.01 -25.66 -2.38
C LYS A 45 2.47 -25.31 -2.66
N ARG A 46 2.77 -24.04 -2.92
CA ARG A 46 4.15 -23.56 -3.14
C ARG A 46 5.06 -23.80 -1.95
N MET A 47 4.59 -23.55 -0.73
CA MET A 47 5.40 -23.75 0.48
C MET A 47 5.74 -25.21 0.70
N LYS A 48 4.83 -26.15 0.35
CA LYS A 48 5.14 -27.59 0.33
C LYS A 48 6.22 -27.96 -0.69
N GLU A 49 6.36 -27.17 -1.75
CA GLU A 49 7.40 -27.30 -2.78
C GLU A 49 8.67 -26.48 -2.43
N ASN A 50 8.75 -25.88 -1.24
CA ASN A 50 9.83 -24.98 -0.78
C ASN A 50 10.02 -23.74 -1.68
N LEU A 51 8.96 -23.29 -2.36
CA LEU A 51 8.96 -22.09 -3.18
C LEU A 51 8.48 -20.90 -2.35
N VAL A 52 9.44 -20.10 -1.88
CA VAL A 52 9.18 -18.87 -1.12
C VAL A 52 9.14 -17.67 -2.06
N LEU A 53 8.16 -16.79 -1.87
CA LEU A 53 8.11 -15.51 -2.54
C LEU A 53 8.38 -14.38 -1.56
N ASP A 54 9.16 -13.40 -2.01
CA ASP A 54 9.31 -12.13 -1.31
C ASP A 54 8.14 -11.21 -1.62
N ASN A 55 7.76 -10.38 -0.65
CA ASN A 55 6.81 -9.31 -0.85
C ASN A 55 7.57 -7.97 -0.82
N PRO A 56 7.65 -7.24 -1.94
CA PRO A 56 8.39 -5.99 -1.99
C PRO A 56 7.77 -4.85 -1.15
N PHE A 57 6.56 -5.05 -0.63
CA PHE A 57 5.80 -4.05 0.11
C PHE A 57 5.57 -4.44 1.59
N GLU A 58 6.27 -5.45 2.09
CA GLU A 58 6.07 -5.97 3.45
C GLU A 58 6.16 -4.87 4.52
N THR A 59 7.19 -4.03 4.42
CA THR A 59 7.45 -2.94 5.38
C THR A 59 6.34 -1.91 5.34
N GLU A 60 5.94 -1.49 4.13
CA GLU A 60 4.89 -0.50 3.89
C GLU A 60 3.54 -1.00 4.36
N ILE A 61 3.20 -2.27 4.09
CA ILE A 61 1.95 -2.87 4.53
C ILE A 61 1.90 -2.88 6.05
N ARG A 62 2.97 -3.36 6.72
CA ARG A 62 3.05 -3.41 8.18
C ARG A 62 2.92 -2.02 8.82
N GLN A 63 3.48 -1.00 8.19
CA GLN A 63 3.45 0.37 8.71
C GLN A 63 2.10 1.07 8.46
N PHE A 64 1.51 0.92 7.27
CA PHE A 64 0.35 1.72 6.85
C PHE A 64 -0.99 1.03 6.99
N TYR A 65 -0.98 -0.29 7.09
CA TYR A 65 -2.15 -1.13 7.17
C TYR A 65 -1.95 -2.13 8.33
N PRO A 66 -1.70 -1.64 9.57
CA PRO A 66 -1.38 -2.50 10.71
C PRO A 66 -2.52 -3.45 11.06
N LYS A 67 -3.78 -3.05 10.79
CA LYS A 67 -4.96 -3.88 11.02
C LYS A 67 -4.98 -5.08 10.06
N GLU A 68 -4.75 -4.82 8.78
CA GLU A 68 -4.71 -5.85 7.75
C GLU A 68 -3.50 -6.76 7.91
N TRP A 69 -2.38 -6.20 8.40
CA TRP A 69 -1.21 -6.96 8.82
C TRP A 69 -1.50 -7.89 10.02
N GLU A 70 -2.21 -7.40 11.04
CA GLU A 70 -2.64 -8.20 12.20
C GLU A 70 -3.53 -9.37 11.79
N ILE A 71 -4.46 -9.16 10.86
CA ILE A 71 -5.28 -10.25 10.28
C ILE A 71 -4.39 -11.23 9.50
N GLY A 72 -3.40 -10.75 8.75
CA GLY A 72 -2.42 -11.61 8.09
C GLY A 72 -1.62 -12.48 9.08
N LEU A 73 -1.21 -11.91 10.21
CA LEU A 73 -0.54 -12.64 11.30
C LEU A 73 -1.49 -13.65 11.96
N TYR A 74 -2.77 -13.32 12.09
CA TYR A 74 -3.80 -14.26 12.52
C TYR A 74 -3.92 -15.43 11.53
N ALA A 75 -4.01 -15.13 10.23
CA ALA A 75 -4.06 -16.14 9.17
C ALA A 75 -2.83 -17.06 9.21
N LYS A 76 -1.63 -16.52 9.43
CA LYS A 76 -0.39 -17.30 9.64
C LYS A 76 -0.52 -18.31 10.78
N LYS A 77 -1.09 -17.91 11.92
CA LYS A 77 -1.35 -18.83 13.05
C LYS A 77 -2.37 -19.91 12.67
N CYS A 78 -3.43 -19.55 11.96
CA CYS A 78 -4.47 -20.51 11.55
C CYS A 78 -3.93 -21.51 10.51
N ILE A 79 -3.12 -21.05 9.56
CA ILE A 79 -2.45 -21.91 8.56
C ILE A 79 -1.51 -22.91 9.26
N LYS A 80 -0.68 -22.44 10.20
CA LYS A 80 0.19 -23.31 10.98
C LYS A 80 -0.61 -24.37 11.75
N ARG A 81 -1.70 -23.96 12.42
CA ARG A 81 -2.54 -24.85 13.21
C ARG A 81 -3.22 -25.93 12.35
N ARG A 82 -3.73 -25.57 11.17
CA ARG A 82 -4.53 -26.47 10.32
C ARG A 82 -3.69 -27.32 9.37
N PHE A 83 -2.60 -26.78 8.84
CA PHE A 83 -1.78 -27.43 7.80
C PHE A 83 -0.37 -27.78 8.26
N GLY A 84 0.06 -27.37 9.46
CA GLY A 84 1.42 -27.61 9.96
C GLY A 84 2.50 -26.80 9.24
N ILE A 85 2.11 -25.80 8.45
CA ILE A 85 3.03 -24.99 7.63
C ILE A 85 3.22 -23.62 8.26
N GLU A 86 4.47 -23.24 8.50
CA GLU A 86 4.83 -21.87 8.87
C GLU A 86 5.01 -21.05 7.58
N ILE A 87 4.18 -20.03 7.38
CA ILE A 87 4.34 -19.12 6.24
C ILE A 87 5.26 -17.94 6.61
N PRO A 88 6.05 -17.42 5.66
CA PRO A 88 6.90 -16.26 5.89
C PRO A 88 6.06 -14.98 6.02
N ASP A 89 6.68 -13.91 6.54
CA ASP A 89 6.03 -12.60 6.69
C ASP A 89 5.67 -11.97 5.33
N ALA A 90 6.36 -12.36 4.25
CA ALA A 90 5.97 -12.00 2.89
C ALA A 90 4.54 -12.47 2.53
N GLU A 91 4.15 -13.68 2.94
CA GLU A 91 2.78 -14.18 2.72
C GLU A 91 1.77 -13.49 3.66
N VAL A 92 2.19 -13.08 4.86
CA VAL A 92 1.37 -12.20 5.72
C VAL A 92 1.07 -10.89 4.99
N GLY A 93 2.06 -10.31 4.32
CA GLY A 93 1.89 -9.13 3.47
C GLY A 93 0.92 -9.39 2.31
N TYR A 94 1.00 -10.53 1.62
CA TYR A 94 0.06 -10.83 0.54
C TYR A 94 -1.38 -11.03 1.04
N ILE A 95 -1.57 -11.72 2.18
CA ILE A 95 -2.89 -11.87 2.81
C ILE A 95 -3.45 -10.49 3.19
N ALA A 96 -2.63 -9.62 3.79
CA ALA A 96 -3.00 -8.24 4.08
C ALA A 96 -3.42 -7.48 2.81
N MET A 97 -2.71 -7.63 1.68
CA MET A 97 -3.12 -7.03 0.40
C MET A 97 -4.48 -7.53 -0.10
N HIS A 98 -4.82 -8.80 0.13
CA HIS A 98 -6.16 -9.33 -0.19
C HIS A 98 -7.25 -8.67 0.66
N ILE A 99 -6.97 -8.43 1.93
CA ILE A 99 -7.89 -7.77 2.86
C ILE A 99 -8.08 -6.31 2.46
N ILE A 100 -7.00 -5.57 2.21
CA ILE A 100 -7.02 -4.19 1.68
C ILE A 100 -7.84 -4.13 0.39
N ALA A 101 -7.59 -5.05 -0.56
CA ALA A 101 -8.34 -5.09 -1.80
C ALA A 101 -9.84 -5.23 -1.57
N SER A 102 -10.23 -6.07 -0.61
CA SER A 102 -11.63 -6.27 -0.29
C SER A 102 -12.26 -5.11 0.48
N GLU A 103 -11.56 -4.52 1.45
CA GLU A 103 -12.03 -3.36 2.23
C GLU A 103 -12.32 -2.17 1.32
N PHE A 104 -11.36 -1.85 0.43
CA PHE A 104 -11.50 -0.71 -0.48
C PHE A 104 -12.28 -1.06 -1.76
N GLN A 105 -12.77 -2.29 -1.90
CA GLN A 105 -13.46 -2.79 -3.10
C GLN A 105 -12.64 -2.59 -4.38
N LYS A 106 -11.32 -2.78 -4.28
CA LYS A 106 -10.33 -2.60 -5.35
C LYS A 106 -9.86 -3.95 -5.89
N SER A 107 -9.34 -3.94 -7.11
CA SER A 107 -8.63 -5.12 -7.63
C SER A 107 -7.26 -5.25 -6.96
N ARG A 108 -6.72 -6.48 -6.86
CA ARG A 108 -5.34 -6.68 -6.40
C ARG A 108 -4.31 -5.93 -7.23
N ARG A 109 -4.54 -5.81 -8.55
CA ARG A 109 -3.67 -5.03 -9.44
C ARG A 109 -3.67 -3.56 -9.03
N THR A 110 -4.83 -3.01 -8.66
CA THR A 110 -4.95 -1.63 -8.18
C THR A 110 -4.19 -1.46 -6.87
N VAL A 111 -4.37 -2.35 -5.89
CA VAL A 111 -3.64 -2.30 -4.61
C VAL A 111 -2.13 -2.39 -4.82
N SER A 112 -1.67 -3.33 -5.65
CA SER A 112 -0.25 -3.49 -5.97
C SER A 112 0.32 -2.22 -6.63
N LYS A 113 -0.40 -1.65 -7.61
CA LYS A 113 -0.01 -0.40 -8.27
C LYS A 113 0.05 0.77 -7.27
N THR A 114 -0.85 0.84 -6.29
CA THR A 114 -0.79 1.85 -5.23
C THR A 114 0.51 1.72 -4.42
N PHE A 115 0.89 0.51 -3.99
CA PHE A 115 2.14 0.32 -3.27
C PHE A 115 3.38 0.61 -4.13
N GLU A 116 3.37 0.26 -5.42
CA GLU A 116 4.46 0.64 -6.34
C GLU A 116 4.64 2.16 -6.45
N VAL A 117 3.54 2.92 -6.50
CA VAL A 117 3.59 4.39 -6.57
C VAL A 117 4.11 4.96 -5.24
N ILE A 118 3.69 4.39 -4.10
CA ILE A 118 4.20 4.78 -2.77
C ILE A 118 5.72 4.58 -2.70
N ASP A 119 6.20 3.36 -3.01
CA ASP A 119 7.63 3.03 -2.95
C ASP A 119 8.46 3.95 -3.87
N LEU A 120 8.03 4.12 -5.12
CA LEU A 120 8.69 5.00 -6.07
C LEU A 120 8.74 6.45 -5.60
N ALA A 121 7.61 6.98 -5.12
CA ALA A 121 7.54 8.36 -4.67
C ALA A 121 8.43 8.60 -3.45
N LEU A 122 8.37 7.71 -2.46
CA LEU A 122 9.21 7.83 -1.27
C LEU A 122 10.69 7.69 -1.61
N LYS A 123 11.06 6.72 -2.44
CA LYS A 123 12.44 6.55 -2.90
C LYS A 123 12.94 7.79 -3.63
N TYR A 124 12.17 8.31 -4.57
CA TYR A 124 12.54 9.51 -5.31
C TYR A 124 12.72 10.71 -4.38
N ILE A 125 11.78 10.95 -3.47
CA ILE A 125 11.84 12.07 -2.52
C ILE A 125 13.04 11.93 -1.57
N ARG A 126 13.34 10.71 -1.09
CA ARG A 126 14.53 10.44 -0.26
C ARG A 126 15.82 10.76 -1.00
N ASP A 127 15.96 10.25 -2.21
CA ASP A 127 17.19 10.35 -2.98
C ASP A 127 17.46 11.80 -3.45
N ASN A 128 16.41 12.61 -3.64
CA ASN A 128 16.53 13.95 -4.25
C ASN A 128 16.31 15.12 -3.28
N TYR A 129 15.70 14.90 -2.11
CA TYR A 129 15.35 16.00 -1.20
C TYR A 129 15.54 15.69 0.29
N LEU A 130 15.26 14.46 0.76
CA LEU A 130 15.33 14.08 2.18
C LEU A 130 16.61 13.32 2.56
N THR A 131 17.77 13.67 1.98
CA THR A 131 19.04 12.95 2.20
C THR A 131 19.50 12.87 3.66
N ASP A 132 19.08 13.82 4.50
CA ASP A 132 19.48 13.92 5.91
C ASP A 132 18.30 13.79 6.89
N VAL A 133 17.21 13.12 6.52
CA VAL A 133 16.04 12.91 7.39
C VAL A 133 16.00 11.48 7.91
N LYS A 134 15.84 11.32 9.22
CA LYS A 134 15.66 10.01 9.83
C LYS A 134 14.26 9.45 9.51
N GLU A 135 14.21 8.20 9.07
CA GLU A 135 12.97 7.51 8.69
C GLU A 135 12.03 7.28 9.89
N ASP A 136 12.55 7.22 11.12
CA ASP A 136 11.78 7.07 12.34
C ASP A 136 11.17 8.39 12.87
N SER A 137 11.41 9.52 12.17
CA SER A 137 10.87 10.80 12.59
C SER A 137 9.36 10.92 12.36
N LEU A 138 8.68 11.64 13.26
CA LEU A 138 7.26 11.99 13.11
C LEU A 138 7.00 12.78 11.82
N ALA A 139 7.96 13.63 11.45
CA ALA A 139 7.96 14.37 10.19
C ALA A 139 7.87 13.42 8.98
N TYR A 140 8.79 12.47 8.87
CA TYR A 140 8.80 11.49 7.78
C TYR A 140 7.53 10.63 7.78
N THR A 141 7.10 10.13 8.95
CA THR A 141 5.86 9.36 9.09
C THR A 141 4.63 10.10 8.54
N ARG A 142 4.53 11.42 8.79
CA ARG A 142 3.46 12.24 8.23
C ARG A 142 3.55 12.34 6.71
N LEU A 143 4.72 12.61 6.14
CA LEU A 143 4.88 12.65 4.69
C LEU A 143 4.50 11.32 4.04
N VAL A 144 4.93 10.20 4.62
CA VAL A 144 4.58 8.91 4.03
C VAL A 144 3.06 8.69 4.03
N THR A 145 2.37 9.13 5.07
CA THR A 145 0.90 9.12 5.12
C THR A 145 0.30 9.95 3.98
N HIS A 146 0.84 11.14 3.71
CA HIS A 146 0.41 11.99 2.60
C HIS A 146 0.72 11.38 1.23
N VAL A 147 1.90 10.77 1.05
CA VAL A 147 2.27 10.02 -0.16
C VAL A 147 1.33 8.83 -0.38
N LYS A 148 0.94 8.11 0.67
CA LYS A 148 -0.08 7.05 0.59
C LYS A 148 -1.40 7.60 0.04
N TYR A 149 -1.90 8.70 0.56
CA TYR A 149 -3.16 9.29 0.09
C TYR A 149 -3.08 9.81 -1.34
N PHE A 150 -1.97 10.47 -1.71
CA PHE A 150 -1.67 10.84 -3.09
C PHE A 150 -1.71 9.61 -4.00
N ALA A 151 -0.96 8.55 -3.68
CA ALA A 151 -0.88 7.35 -4.49
C ALA A 151 -2.25 6.66 -4.66
N GLN A 152 -3.09 6.67 -3.62
CA GLN A 152 -4.46 6.17 -3.71
C GLN A 152 -5.30 6.98 -4.72
N ARG A 153 -5.27 8.32 -4.63
CA ARG A 153 -6.02 9.19 -5.57
C ARG A 153 -5.48 9.10 -6.99
N TYR A 154 -4.17 9.10 -7.16
CA TYR A 154 -3.49 8.95 -8.45
C TYR A 154 -3.79 7.59 -9.10
N VAL A 155 -3.79 6.48 -8.36
CA VAL A 155 -4.11 5.18 -8.96
C VAL A 155 -5.61 5.03 -9.26
N ASP A 156 -6.47 5.64 -8.44
CA ASP A 156 -7.93 5.59 -8.62
C ASP A 156 -8.44 6.60 -9.66
N ASN A 157 -7.59 7.48 -10.19
CA ASN A 157 -7.97 8.62 -11.02
C ASN A 157 -9.00 9.55 -10.35
N LYS A 158 -8.82 9.80 -9.04
CA LYS A 158 -9.69 10.65 -8.21
C LYS A 158 -8.98 11.91 -7.72
N GLU A 159 -7.93 12.32 -8.42
CA GLU A 159 -7.21 13.56 -8.11
C GLU A 159 -8.12 14.76 -8.36
N SER A 160 -7.93 15.80 -7.55
CA SER A 160 -8.62 17.06 -7.79
C SER A 160 -8.08 17.73 -9.04
N MET A 161 -8.99 18.29 -9.84
CA MET A 161 -8.67 19.21 -10.93
C MET A 161 -8.82 20.67 -10.48
N ASP A 162 -9.21 20.91 -9.23
CA ASP A 162 -9.38 22.26 -8.71
C ASP A 162 -7.99 22.89 -8.49
N GLU A 163 -7.75 23.97 -9.22
CA GLU A 163 -6.55 24.78 -9.17
C GLU A 163 -6.84 26.07 -8.40
N ASP A 164 -6.07 26.31 -7.34
CA ASP A 164 -6.03 27.59 -6.64
C ASP A 164 -4.79 28.36 -7.13
N GLU A 165 -5.03 29.34 -8.01
CA GLU A 165 -3.96 30.11 -8.67
C GLU A 165 -3.10 30.89 -7.67
N LEU A 166 -3.69 31.40 -6.59
CA LEU A 166 -2.96 32.13 -5.55
C LEU A 166 -2.06 31.19 -4.74
N LEU A 167 -2.58 30.00 -4.41
CA LEU A 167 -1.80 28.96 -3.74
C LEU A 167 -0.64 28.50 -4.63
N ASP A 168 -0.90 28.23 -5.90
CA ASP A 168 0.10 27.79 -6.87
C ASP A 168 1.23 28.81 -7.02
N GLN A 169 0.88 30.08 -7.21
CA GLN A 169 1.87 31.16 -7.26
C GLN A 169 2.71 31.23 -5.98
N THR A 170 2.06 31.14 -4.82
CA THR A 170 2.76 31.19 -3.52
C THR A 170 3.74 30.02 -3.38
N ILE A 171 3.35 28.81 -3.80
CA ILE A 171 4.18 27.62 -3.74
C ILE A 171 5.40 27.77 -4.65
N LYS A 172 5.21 28.19 -5.91
CA LYS A 172 6.28 28.39 -6.88
C LYS A 172 7.28 29.46 -6.45
N GLU A 173 6.81 30.53 -5.84
CA GLU A 173 7.69 31.60 -5.36
C GLU A 173 8.49 31.22 -4.11
N ARG A 174 7.88 30.48 -3.17
CA ARG A 174 8.45 30.25 -1.83
C ARG A 174 9.13 28.91 -1.63
N PHE A 175 8.74 27.87 -2.35
CA PHE A 175 9.15 26.47 -2.11
C PHE A 175 9.85 25.84 -3.31
N GLN A 176 10.73 26.60 -3.97
CA GLN A 176 11.36 26.21 -5.24
C GLN A 176 12.10 24.86 -5.18
N ARG A 177 12.71 24.51 -4.04
CA ARG A 177 13.43 23.23 -3.89
C ARG A 177 12.46 22.05 -3.81
N GLU A 178 11.37 22.22 -3.06
CA GLU A 178 10.31 21.23 -2.94
C GLU A 178 9.60 21.04 -4.28
N VAL A 179 9.26 22.14 -4.97
CA VAL A 179 8.66 22.14 -6.31
C VAL A 179 9.53 21.36 -7.28
N CYS A 180 10.83 21.66 -7.36
CA CYS A 180 11.75 20.96 -8.25
C CYS A 180 11.80 19.44 -7.97
N CYS A 181 11.75 19.03 -6.70
CA CYS A 181 11.68 17.61 -6.35
C CYS A 181 10.36 16.96 -6.80
N ILE A 182 9.22 17.65 -6.61
CA ILE A 182 7.91 17.10 -6.96
C ILE A 182 7.69 17.08 -8.48
N GLU A 183 8.13 18.09 -9.22
CA GLU A 183 8.12 18.07 -10.70
C GLU A 183 8.93 16.90 -11.25
N GLY A 184 10.10 16.61 -10.66
CA GLY A 184 10.92 15.46 -11.03
C GLY A 184 10.23 14.12 -10.74
N LEU A 185 9.51 14.01 -9.62
CA LEU A 185 8.66 12.86 -9.29
C LEU A 185 7.52 12.71 -10.32
N SER A 186 6.83 13.80 -10.66
CA SER A 186 5.76 13.82 -11.65
C SER A 186 6.24 13.34 -13.02
N GLU A 187 7.40 13.82 -13.49
CA GLU A 187 8.02 13.38 -14.74
C GLU A 187 8.37 11.89 -14.70
N MET A 188 8.91 11.38 -13.58
CA MET A 188 9.18 9.95 -13.41
C MET A 188 7.89 9.12 -13.49
N LEU A 189 6.81 9.55 -12.81
CA LEU A 189 5.53 8.86 -12.84
C LEU A 189 4.89 8.91 -14.23
N TYR A 190 5.00 10.03 -14.94
CA TYR A 190 4.55 10.17 -16.32
C TYR A 190 5.29 9.21 -17.25
N ARG A 191 6.63 9.11 -17.15
CA ARG A 191 7.41 8.17 -17.96
C ARG A 191 7.05 6.71 -17.70
N LYS A 192 6.78 6.34 -16.44
CA LYS A 192 6.47 4.95 -16.08
C LYS A 192 5.03 4.56 -16.40
N TYR A 193 4.07 5.45 -16.17
CA TYR A 193 2.64 5.13 -16.22
C TYR A 193 1.86 5.86 -17.32
N GLY A 194 2.49 6.78 -18.05
CA GLY A 194 1.88 7.55 -19.13
C GLY A 194 0.82 8.56 -18.67
N ARG A 195 0.83 8.92 -17.38
CA ARG A 195 -0.22 9.74 -16.76
C ARG A 195 0.40 10.89 -15.97
N PRO A 196 -0.05 12.14 -16.20
CA PRO A 196 0.46 13.28 -15.45
C PRO A 196 -0.11 13.28 -14.03
N VAL A 197 0.66 13.82 -13.10
CA VAL A 197 0.16 14.23 -11.77
C VAL A 197 -0.48 15.61 -11.95
N THR A 198 -1.59 15.87 -11.26
CA THR A 198 -2.26 17.18 -11.36
C THR A 198 -1.51 18.24 -10.57
N VAL A 199 -1.62 19.51 -10.96
CA VAL A 199 -1.03 20.64 -10.23
C VAL A 199 -1.51 20.66 -8.76
N SER A 200 -2.78 20.31 -8.52
CA SER A 200 -3.35 20.20 -7.17
C SER A 200 -2.62 19.16 -6.30
N GLU A 201 -2.29 18.00 -6.88
CA GLU A 201 -1.55 16.95 -6.16
C GLU A 201 -0.06 17.28 -6.02
N GLU A 202 0.54 17.94 -7.01
CA GLU A 202 1.91 18.46 -6.89
C GLU A 202 2.00 19.45 -5.73
N ASN A 203 1.09 20.41 -5.68
CA ASN A 203 1.00 21.41 -4.61
C ASN A 203 0.74 20.74 -3.24
N TYR A 204 -0.15 19.74 -3.19
CA TYR A 204 -0.37 18.93 -1.99
C TYR A 204 0.94 18.28 -1.49
N LEU A 205 1.69 17.63 -2.37
CA LEU A 205 2.95 16.98 -2.03
C LEU A 205 4.02 17.98 -1.60
N VAL A 206 4.13 19.13 -2.27
CA VAL A 206 5.09 20.20 -1.91
C VAL A 206 4.85 20.69 -0.48
N LEU A 207 3.61 20.97 -0.10
CA LEU A 207 3.27 21.44 1.24
C LEU A 207 3.63 20.41 2.32
N HIS A 208 3.38 19.13 2.06
CA HIS A 208 3.71 18.05 3.01
C HIS A 208 5.20 17.74 3.07
N LEU A 209 5.91 17.87 1.95
CA LEU A 209 7.36 17.74 1.89
C LEU A 209 8.04 18.85 2.69
N ARG A 210 7.58 20.10 2.54
CA ARG A 210 8.08 21.25 3.30
C ARG A 210 7.99 21.04 4.81
N ASN A 211 6.86 20.50 5.27
CA ASN A 211 6.61 20.23 6.69
C ASN A 211 7.54 19.16 7.28
N CYS A 212 8.23 18.36 6.44
CA CYS A 212 9.23 17.42 6.94
C CYS A 212 10.54 18.08 7.34
N VAL A 213 10.93 19.14 6.64
CA VAL A 213 12.20 19.83 6.90
C VAL A 213 12.03 20.94 7.93
N ALA A 214 10.86 21.59 7.95
CA ALA A 214 10.56 22.66 8.90
C ALA A 214 10.49 22.19 10.37
N ASN A 215 10.21 20.90 10.61
CA ASN A 215 10.12 20.31 11.95
C ASN A 215 11.38 19.49 12.32
N LYS A 216 12.56 19.91 11.84
CA LYS A 216 13.85 19.33 12.26
C LYS A 216 14.30 19.82 13.66
N GLU A 217 13.49 20.63 14.33
CA GLU A 217 13.73 21.15 15.69
C GLU A 217 13.23 20.21 16.78
#